data_AF-A0A9N8F186-F1
#
_entry.id   AF-A0A9N8F186-F1
#
_cell.length_a   1.000
_cell.length_b   1.000
_cell.length_c   1.000
_cell.angle_alpha   90.00
_cell.angle_beta   90.00
_cell.angle_gamma   90.00
#
_symmetry.space_group_name_H-M   'P 1'
#
loop_
_entity.id
_entity.type
_entity.pdbx_description
1 polymer ?
#
loop_
_entity_poly.entity_id
_entity_poly.type
_entity_poly.pdbx_seq_one_letter_code
_entity_poly.pdbx_strand_id
1 'polypeptide(L)'
;MGLRATHNHQLSDYRFGTAGLIIFTIYWRELLVNILPTSSVGVVVVIESTCGDLFTYQLDGAVPTYLGPHDLHDTAYDFLEQKAQLIDIMETAKKDGGTSYTGLPLNEEFCVQSVRIYPSRLKDEEQYVSNDPMIFAVSTAMIFVFTSLVFTTYDLLVARRQRLVNNMAVASTSIVSSLFPEEVAQKLYKERQQQEQQEINLRSFLVTSKPNQPVASSKPIADLYEATTVLFADLAGSPNGVFQMLETLYGAFDEIAKRRRV
;
A
#
# COMPACT_ATOMS: atom_id res chain seq x y z
N MET A 1 11.16 -0.64 -95.75
CA MET A 1 10.50 -1.34 -94.63
C MET A 1 11.55 -1.51 -93.54
N GLY A 2 11.42 -0.79 -92.42
CA GLY A 2 12.43 -0.75 -91.36
C GLY A 2 12.34 0.55 -90.55
N LEU A 3 11.35 0.63 -89.67
CA LEU A 3 11.20 1.70 -88.68
C LEU A 3 12.27 1.53 -87.60
N ARG A 4 13.06 2.56 -87.32
CA ARG A 4 13.83 2.68 -86.07
C ARG A 4 13.47 4.02 -85.43
N ALA A 5 12.67 3.93 -84.38
CA ALA A 5 12.41 5.01 -83.45
C ALA A 5 13.67 5.25 -82.60
N THR A 6 14.12 6.49 -82.53
CA THR A 6 14.93 6.97 -81.41
C THR A 6 14.24 8.22 -80.86
N HIS A 7 13.63 7.99 -79.71
CA HIS A 7 12.93 8.92 -78.85
C HIS A 7 13.87 10.07 -78.44
N ASN A 8 13.56 11.29 -78.86
CA ASN A 8 14.20 12.51 -78.36
C ASN A 8 13.84 12.65 -76.88
N HIS A 9 14.77 12.30 -75.99
CA HIS A 9 14.69 12.65 -74.58
C HIS A 9 15.06 14.14 -74.46
N GLN A 10 14.05 14.99 -74.30
CA GLN A 10 14.22 16.37 -73.86
C GLN A 10 14.99 16.35 -72.53
N LEU A 11 16.24 16.81 -72.56
CA LEU A 11 16.92 17.32 -71.38
C LEU A 11 16.19 18.60 -70.99
N SER A 12 15.22 18.45 -70.09
CA SER A 12 14.65 19.57 -69.34
C SER A 12 15.74 20.06 -68.39
N ASP A 13 16.53 21.01 -68.90
CA ASP A 13 17.56 21.75 -68.20
C ASP A 13 16.87 22.74 -67.23
N TYR A 14 16.30 22.23 -66.13
CA TYR A 14 15.92 23.05 -64.99
C TYR A 14 17.18 23.36 -64.17
N ARG A 15 17.99 24.29 -64.69
CA ARG A 15 19.01 24.95 -63.86
C ARG A 15 18.31 25.88 -62.89
N PHE A 16 17.99 25.38 -61.69
CA PHE A 16 17.90 26.26 -60.52
C PHE A 16 19.30 26.80 -60.30
N GLY A 17 19.55 28.01 -60.81
CA GLY A 17 20.81 28.71 -60.59
C GLY A 17 21.03 28.87 -59.10
N THR A 18 22.05 28.21 -58.57
CA THR A 18 22.53 28.39 -57.20
C THR A 18 22.95 29.85 -57.07
N ALA A 19 22.10 30.67 -56.43
CA ALA A 19 22.28 32.13 -56.39
C ALA A 19 23.35 32.60 -55.40
N GLY A 20 23.95 31.69 -54.64
CA GLY A 20 25.06 31.97 -53.72
C GLY A 20 25.29 30.83 -52.72
N LEU A 21 26.52 30.74 -52.22
CA LEU A 21 26.93 29.83 -51.16
C LEU A 21 27.39 30.68 -49.97
N ILE A 22 26.77 30.47 -48.80
CA ILE A 22 27.22 31.06 -47.54
C ILE A 22 27.79 29.93 -46.70
N ILE A 23 29.09 30.00 -46.41
CA ILE A 23 29.77 29.08 -45.51
C ILE A 23 30.01 29.81 -44.20
N PHE A 24 29.61 29.22 -43.09
CA PHE A 24 29.93 29.71 -41.75
C PHE A 24 30.63 28.60 -40.97
N THR A 25 31.58 29.00 -40.14
CA THR A 25 32.32 28.10 -39.24
C THR A 25 32.00 28.49 -37.81
N ILE A 26 31.43 27.57 -37.04
CA ILE A 26 31.11 27.77 -35.63
C ILE A 26 31.95 26.80 -34.81
N TYR A 27 32.46 27.28 -33.68
CA TYR A 27 33.15 26.43 -32.71
C TYR A 27 32.14 25.70 -31.84
N TRP A 28 32.21 24.37 -31.80
CA TRP A 28 31.36 23.54 -30.93
C TRP A 28 31.40 23.96 -29.47
N ARG A 29 32.57 24.39 -28.99
CA ARG A 29 32.74 24.93 -27.65
C ARG A 29 31.76 26.07 -27.35
N GLU A 30 31.57 27.01 -28.28
CA GLU A 30 30.69 28.17 -28.06
C GLU A 30 29.21 27.78 -28.10
N LEU A 31 28.84 26.76 -28.88
CA LEU A 31 27.47 26.22 -28.91
C LEU A 31 27.11 25.45 -27.63
N LEU A 32 28.11 24.83 -26.99
CA LEU A 32 27.93 23.98 -25.82
C LEU A 32 28.10 24.75 -24.49
N VAL A 33 28.31 26.07 -24.54
CA VAL A 33 28.35 26.91 -23.32
C VAL A 33 26.93 27.20 -22.85
N ASN A 34 26.70 27.11 -21.54
CA ASN A 34 25.42 27.41 -20.87
C ASN A 34 24.20 26.58 -21.33
N ILE A 35 24.41 25.44 -22.02
CA ILE A 35 23.31 24.56 -22.42
C ILE A 35 22.78 23.70 -21.26
N LEU A 36 23.61 23.43 -20.26
CA LEU A 36 23.24 22.68 -19.07
C LEU A 36 23.29 23.59 -17.84
N PRO A 37 22.36 23.41 -16.88
CA PRO A 37 22.41 24.13 -15.61
C PRO A 37 23.65 23.70 -14.81
N THR A 38 24.16 24.58 -13.95
CA THR A 38 25.42 24.35 -13.20
C THR A 38 25.40 23.13 -12.27
N SER A 39 24.23 22.59 -11.95
CA SER A 39 24.06 21.35 -11.17
C SER A 39 24.12 20.07 -12.01
N SER A 40 24.07 20.18 -13.34
CA SER A 40 24.18 19.04 -14.25
C SER A 40 25.64 18.82 -14.59
N VAL A 41 26.19 17.69 -14.13
CA VAL A 41 27.59 17.32 -14.32
C VAL A 41 27.60 15.96 -15.00
N GLY A 42 28.60 15.70 -15.83
CA GLY A 42 28.86 14.36 -16.32
C GLY A 42 28.06 13.94 -17.54
N VAL A 43 27.94 14.82 -18.53
CA VAL A 43 27.43 14.45 -19.85
C VAL A 43 28.59 14.51 -20.84
N VAL A 44 28.87 13.41 -21.53
CA VAL A 44 29.87 13.34 -22.59
C VAL A 44 29.16 13.43 -23.93
N VAL A 45 29.60 14.36 -24.78
CA VAL A 45 29.03 14.60 -26.10
C VAL A 45 30.09 14.33 -27.15
N VAL A 46 29.78 13.40 -28.05
CA VAL A 46 30.61 13.01 -29.17
C VAL A 46 29.96 13.54 -30.43
N ILE A 47 30.70 14.33 -31.18
CA ILE A 47 30.23 15.02 -32.36
C ILE A 47 30.95 14.41 -33.56
N GLU A 48 30.17 13.78 -34.42
CA GLU A 48 30.65 13.05 -35.58
C GLU A 48 30.15 13.71 -36.87
N SER A 49 31.07 13.97 -37.79
CA SER A 49 30.76 14.38 -39.15
C SER A 49 30.97 13.21 -40.11
N THR A 50 30.06 13.06 -41.06
CA THR A 50 30.21 12.12 -42.19
C THR A 50 31.46 12.38 -43.03
N CYS A 51 32.07 13.56 -42.90
CA CYS A 51 33.33 13.93 -43.56
C CYS A 51 34.59 13.48 -42.79
N GLY A 52 34.44 12.72 -41.70
CA GLY A 52 35.52 12.06 -40.98
C GLY A 52 36.01 12.79 -39.73
N ASP A 53 35.48 13.97 -39.44
CA ASP A 53 35.79 14.69 -38.21
C ASP A 53 35.00 14.13 -37.03
N LEU A 54 35.70 13.85 -35.93
CA LEU A 54 35.11 13.29 -34.72
C LEU A 54 35.74 13.97 -33.50
N PHE A 55 34.90 14.56 -32.65
CA PHE A 55 35.35 15.33 -31.48
C PHE A 55 34.55 14.97 -30.25
N THR A 56 35.22 14.87 -29.10
CA THR A 56 34.57 14.59 -27.82
C THR A 56 34.68 15.79 -26.88
N TYR A 57 33.54 16.15 -26.29
CA TYR A 57 33.40 17.18 -25.26
C TYR A 57 32.76 16.59 -24.00
N GLN A 58 33.23 17.03 -22.83
CA GLN A 58 32.60 16.73 -21.55
C GLN A 58 31.91 17.99 -21.04
N LEU A 59 30.62 17.88 -20.75
CA LEU A 59 29.79 18.96 -20.24
C LEU A 59 29.60 18.79 -18.73
N ASP A 60 30.30 19.64 -17.98
CA ASP A 60 30.18 19.74 -16.53
C ASP A 60 29.59 21.10 -16.16
N GLY A 61 28.26 21.20 -16.28
CA GLY A 61 27.50 22.40 -16.00
C GLY A 61 27.57 23.40 -17.15
N ALA A 62 27.92 24.65 -16.82
CA ALA A 62 27.88 25.76 -17.77
C ALA A 62 29.07 25.78 -18.76
N VAL A 63 30.17 25.08 -18.44
CA VAL A 63 31.43 25.15 -19.20
C VAL A 63 31.73 23.80 -19.85
N PRO A 64 31.81 23.72 -21.19
CA PRO A 64 32.23 22.52 -21.90
C PRO A 64 33.77 22.37 -21.86
N THR A 65 34.22 21.18 -21.52
CA THR A 65 35.62 20.76 -21.54
C THR A 65 35.88 19.95 -22.79
N TYR A 66 36.89 20.33 -23.57
CA TYR A 66 37.29 19.55 -24.76
C TYR A 66 38.20 18.40 -24.33
N LEU A 67 37.81 17.16 -24.64
CA LEU A 67 38.58 15.96 -24.29
C LEU A 67 39.60 15.61 -25.38
N GLY A 68 39.24 15.79 -26.65
CA GLY A 68 40.14 15.53 -27.77
C GLY A 68 39.45 15.13 -29.07
N PRO A 69 40.25 14.84 -30.10
CA PRO A 69 39.76 14.20 -31.33
C PRO A 69 39.47 12.73 -31.08
N HIS A 70 38.59 12.15 -31.89
CA HIS A 70 38.03 10.81 -31.76
C HIS A 70 37.00 10.66 -30.65
N ASP A 71 36.44 9.48 -30.60
CA ASP A 71 35.51 9.08 -29.56
C ASP A 71 36.27 8.71 -28.28
N LEU A 72 36.03 9.49 -27.22
CA LEU A 72 36.67 9.34 -25.91
C LEU A 72 35.63 9.08 -24.80
N HIS A 73 34.43 8.62 -25.15
CA HIS A 73 33.46 8.21 -24.14
C HIS A 73 33.89 6.91 -23.43
N ASP A 74 33.30 6.67 -22.26
CA ASP A 74 33.51 5.41 -21.54
C ASP A 74 32.60 4.32 -22.12
N THR A 75 33.23 3.30 -22.70
CA THR A 75 32.55 2.16 -23.33
C THR A 75 31.62 1.37 -22.41
N ALA A 76 31.76 1.53 -21.09
CA ALA A 76 30.85 0.94 -20.12
C ALA A 76 29.40 1.43 -20.30
N TYR A 77 29.21 2.61 -20.88
CA TYR A 77 27.92 3.27 -21.05
C TYR A 77 27.39 3.29 -22.50
N ASP A 78 27.95 2.46 -23.39
CA ASP A 78 27.49 2.33 -24.80
C ASP A 78 25.98 2.10 -24.88
N PHE A 79 25.44 1.33 -23.93
CA PHE A 79 24.03 0.98 -23.86
C PHE A 79 23.11 2.18 -23.55
N LEU A 80 23.65 3.32 -23.13
CA LEU A 80 22.93 4.56 -22.82
C LEU A 80 23.10 5.63 -23.89
N GLU A 81 23.66 5.28 -25.06
CA GLU A 81 23.82 6.21 -26.17
C GLU A 81 22.49 6.85 -26.59
N GLN A 82 22.49 8.18 -26.68
CA GLN A 82 21.44 8.94 -27.37
C GLN A 82 22.03 9.60 -28.59
N LYS A 83 21.57 9.20 -29.78
CA LYS A 83 22.05 9.69 -31.06
C LYS A 83 20.97 10.51 -31.77
N ALA A 84 21.34 11.70 -32.23
CA ALA A 84 20.48 12.54 -33.04
C ALA A 84 21.28 13.25 -34.14
N GLN A 85 20.63 13.54 -35.27
CA GLN A 85 21.23 14.38 -36.30
C GLN A 85 20.99 15.85 -35.98
N LEU A 86 21.94 16.71 -36.35
CA LEU A 86 21.84 18.15 -36.07
C LEU A 86 20.56 18.78 -36.67
N ILE A 87 20.14 18.28 -37.84
CA ILE A 87 18.92 18.73 -38.53
C ILE A 87 17.67 18.37 -37.73
N ASP A 88 17.60 17.14 -37.20
CA ASP A 88 16.47 16.65 -36.39
C ASP A 88 16.35 17.43 -35.07
N ILE A 89 17.49 17.76 -34.45
CA ILE A 89 17.55 18.59 -33.24
C ILE A 89 17.01 20.00 -33.52
N MET A 90 17.33 20.56 -34.69
CA MET A 90 16.85 21.88 -35.08
C MET A 90 15.34 21.89 -35.38
N GLU A 91 14.81 20.82 -35.98
CA GLU A 91 13.37 20.69 -36.24
C GLU A 91 12.56 20.50 -34.94
N THR A 92 13.08 19.73 -33.98
CA THR A 92 12.42 19.53 -32.68
C THR A 92 12.37 20.83 -31.87
N ALA A 93 13.44 21.63 -31.88
CA ALA A 93 13.46 22.95 -31.23
C ALA A 93 12.37 23.91 -31.77
N LYS A 94 11.95 23.74 -33.03
CA LYS A 94 10.87 24.52 -33.65
C LYS A 94 9.48 24.16 -33.13
N LYS A 95 9.25 22.92 -32.70
CA LYS A 95 7.93 22.44 -32.23
C LYS A 95 7.60 22.89 -30.80
N ASP A 96 8.61 23.04 -29.95
CA ASP A 96 8.44 23.38 -28.52
C ASP A 96 8.45 24.89 -28.22
N GLY A 97 8.30 25.75 -29.24
CA GLY A 97 8.22 27.21 -29.07
C GLY A 97 9.55 27.91 -28.81
N GLY A 98 10.68 27.24 -29.09
CA GLY A 98 12.01 27.85 -29.08
C GLY A 98 12.25 28.80 -30.27
N THR A 99 13.37 29.50 -30.27
CA THR A 99 13.78 30.37 -31.39
C THR A 99 13.97 29.54 -32.65
N SER A 100 13.03 29.61 -33.59
CA SER A 100 13.15 28.94 -34.89
C SER A 100 14.26 29.62 -35.69
N TYR A 101 15.29 28.87 -36.07
CA TYR A 101 16.23 29.31 -37.09
C TYR A 101 15.44 29.50 -38.41
N THR A 102 15.30 30.75 -38.85
CA THR A 102 14.60 31.13 -40.11
C THR A 102 15.56 31.29 -41.28
N GLY A 103 16.81 30.83 -41.12
CA GLY A 103 17.84 30.91 -42.15
C GLY A 103 17.68 29.86 -43.26
N LEU A 104 18.72 29.74 -44.07
CA LEU A 104 18.79 28.78 -45.17
C LEU A 104 18.78 27.35 -44.62
N PRO A 105 18.05 26.41 -45.25
CA PRO A 105 18.09 25.01 -44.82
C PRO A 105 19.52 24.49 -44.86
N LEU A 106 19.92 23.78 -43.79
CA LEU A 106 21.19 23.08 -43.76
C LEU A 106 21.20 22.03 -44.87
N ASN A 107 22.35 21.85 -45.50
CA ASN A 107 22.47 20.85 -46.56
C ASN A 107 22.39 19.45 -45.95
N GLU A 108 21.49 18.62 -46.48
CA GLU A 108 21.32 17.22 -46.07
C GLU A 108 22.29 16.28 -46.80
N GLU A 109 22.94 16.76 -47.87
CA GLU A 109 23.78 15.91 -48.74
C GLU A 109 25.29 16.04 -48.48
N PHE A 110 25.76 17.12 -47.83
CA PHE A 110 27.20 17.38 -47.67
C PHE A 110 27.59 17.57 -46.21
N CYS A 111 28.44 16.68 -45.70
CA CYS A 111 28.94 16.66 -44.32
C CYS A 111 27.83 16.74 -43.25
N VAL A 112 26.89 15.79 -43.29
CA VAL A 112 25.89 15.62 -42.23
C VAL A 112 26.57 15.38 -40.90
N GLN A 113 26.08 16.07 -39.87
CA GLN A 113 26.63 16.04 -38.54
C GLN A 113 25.67 15.38 -37.55
N SER A 114 26.19 14.42 -36.80
CA SER A 114 25.47 13.70 -35.77
C SER A 114 26.08 13.95 -34.39
N VAL A 115 25.21 14.08 -33.40
CA VAL A 115 25.56 14.28 -32.00
C VAL A 115 25.17 13.01 -31.26
N ARG A 116 26.13 12.41 -30.56
CA ARG A 116 25.95 11.25 -29.69
C ARG A 116 26.22 11.69 -28.26
N ILE A 117 25.35 11.30 -27.35
CA ILE A 117 25.41 11.74 -25.95
C ILE A 117 25.51 10.49 -25.08
N TYR A 118 26.45 10.52 -24.15
CA TYR A 118 26.73 9.47 -23.18
C TYR A 118 26.75 10.06 -21.77
N PRO A 119 26.34 9.30 -20.75
CA PRO A 119 26.59 9.70 -19.37
C PRO A 119 28.07 9.50 -19.01
N SER A 120 28.53 10.21 -17.99
CA SER A 120 29.89 10.07 -17.44
C SER A 120 29.86 9.37 -16.07
N ARG A 121 30.96 8.68 -15.75
CA ARG A 121 31.19 8.03 -14.45
C ARG A 121 31.04 8.96 -13.24
N LEU A 122 31.48 10.22 -13.36
CA LEU A 122 31.64 11.15 -12.24
C LEU A 122 30.37 11.40 -11.45
N LYS A 123 29.19 11.30 -12.09
CA LYS A 123 27.90 11.54 -11.44
C LYS A 123 27.10 10.27 -11.22
N ASP A 124 27.25 9.28 -12.10
CA ASP A 124 26.51 8.03 -12.01
C ASP A 124 26.93 7.19 -10.80
N GLU A 125 28.24 7.05 -10.54
CA GLU A 125 28.73 6.19 -9.47
C GLU A 125 28.45 6.77 -8.07
N GLU A 126 28.46 8.10 -7.89
CA GLU A 126 28.32 8.74 -6.57
C GLU A 126 26.89 9.17 -6.22
N GLN A 127 26.03 9.54 -7.18
CA GLN A 127 24.69 10.08 -6.88
C GLN A 127 23.54 9.15 -7.24
N TYR A 128 23.70 8.23 -8.20
CA TYR A 128 22.60 7.38 -8.67
C TYR A 128 22.71 5.92 -8.23
N VAL A 129 23.91 5.42 -7.91
CA VAL A 129 24.14 4.08 -7.33
C VAL A 129 24.20 4.11 -5.80
N SER A 130 23.51 5.06 -5.16
CA SER A 130 23.41 5.10 -3.70
C SER A 130 22.31 4.16 -3.19
N ASN A 131 22.57 3.44 -2.09
CA ASN A 131 21.65 2.49 -1.44
C ASN A 131 20.41 3.14 -0.78
N ASP A 132 20.17 4.43 -1.01
CA ASP A 132 19.04 5.18 -0.49
C ASP A 132 17.67 4.52 -0.73
N PRO A 133 17.31 4.02 -1.93
CA PRO A 133 16.01 3.38 -2.14
C PRO A 133 15.87 2.09 -1.31
N MET A 134 16.96 1.38 -1.03
CA MET A 134 16.95 0.18 -0.19
C MET A 134 16.70 0.53 1.29
N ILE A 135 17.29 1.63 1.77
CA ILE A 135 17.07 2.14 3.13
C ILE A 135 15.60 2.53 3.32
N PHE A 136 15.02 3.25 2.36
CA PHE A 136 13.60 3.63 2.42
C PHE A 136 12.68 2.40 2.38
N ALA A 137 12.96 1.40 1.54
CA ALA A 137 12.18 0.17 1.47
C ALA A 137 12.22 -0.62 2.80
N VAL A 138 13.41 -0.81 3.38
CA VAL A 138 13.58 -1.52 4.66
C VAL A 138 12.92 -0.75 5.82
N SER A 139 13.05 0.57 5.85
CA SER A 139 12.41 1.41 6.87
C SER A 139 10.88 1.28 6.84
N THR A 140 10.29 1.27 5.63
CA THR A 140 8.84 1.11 5.45
C THR A 140 8.38 -0.28 5.88
N ALA A 141 9.10 -1.33 5.50
CA ALA A 141 8.79 -2.70 5.90
C ALA A 141 8.83 -2.88 7.43
N MET A 142 9.81 -2.27 8.11
CA MET A 142 9.92 -2.33 9.57
C MET A 142 8.73 -1.68 10.28
N ILE A 143 8.20 -0.57 9.76
CA ILE A 143 7.01 0.09 10.31
C ILE A 143 5.78 -0.81 10.18
N PHE A 144 5.61 -1.48 9.04
CA PHE A 144 4.51 -2.45 8.86
C PHE A 144 4.61 -3.61 9.84
N VAL A 145 5.79 -4.21 10.01
CA VAL A 145 5.98 -5.29 10.98
C VAL A 145 5.69 -4.83 12.41
N PHE A 146 6.16 -3.63 12.79
CA PHE A 146 5.93 -3.08 14.12
C PHE A 146 4.45 -2.82 14.39
N THR A 147 3.74 -2.20 13.44
CA THR A 147 2.30 -1.95 13.56
C THR A 147 1.49 -3.25 13.61
N SER A 148 1.82 -4.25 12.79
CA SER A 148 1.20 -5.58 12.87
C SER A 148 1.45 -6.29 14.21
N LEU A 149 2.64 -6.15 14.79
CA LEU A 149 2.96 -6.69 16.12
C LEU A 149 2.10 -6.03 17.20
N VAL A 150 1.96 -4.71 17.17
CA VAL A 150 1.12 -3.97 18.12
C VAL A 150 -0.35 -4.40 18.03
N PHE A 151 -0.90 -4.55 16.82
CA PHE A 151 -2.26 -5.06 16.64
C PHE A 151 -2.41 -6.50 17.13
N THR A 152 -1.48 -7.39 16.78
CA THR A 152 -1.52 -8.80 17.22
C THR A 152 -1.45 -8.90 18.74
N THR A 153 -0.54 -8.16 19.38
CA THR A 153 -0.41 -8.15 20.83
C THR A 153 -1.66 -7.58 21.51
N TYR A 154 -2.24 -6.51 20.97
CA TYR A 154 -3.50 -5.97 21.44
C TYR A 154 -4.62 -7.01 21.37
N ASP A 155 -4.80 -7.67 20.22
CA ASP A 155 -5.84 -8.68 20.03
C ASP A 155 -5.66 -9.89 20.95
N LEU A 156 -4.42 -10.34 21.18
CA LEU A 156 -4.11 -11.41 22.12
C LEU A 156 -4.41 -11.01 23.57
N LEU A 157 -4.11 -9.76 23.96
CA LEU A 157 -4.42 -9.25 25.30
C LEU A 157 -5.94 -9.13 25.50
N VAL A 158 -6.67 -8.65 24.49
CA VAL A 158 -8.14 -8.57 24.52
C VAL A 158 -8.76 -9.96 24.60
N ALA A 159 -8.29 -10.92 23.79
CA ALA A 159 -8.75 -12.30 23.83
C ALA A 159 -8.48 -12.97 25.20
N ARG A 160 -7.33 -12.67 25.83
CA ARG A 160 -7.04 -13.14 27.20
C ARG A 160 -8.01 -12.56 28.22
N ARG A 161 -8.29 -11.25 28.14
CA ARG A 161 -9.25 -10.60 29.04
C ARG A 161 -10.65 -11.21 28.91
N GLN A 162 -11.11 -11.48 27.69
CA GLN A 162 -12.41 -12.10 27.45
C GLN A 162 -12.47 -13.54 27.98
N ARG A 163 -11.42 -14.34 27.81
CA ARG A 163 -11.34 -15.71 28.36
C ARG A 163 -11.36 -15.71 29.89
N LEU A 164 -10.66 -14.76 30.52
CA LEU A 164 -10.67 -14.63 31.98
C LEU A 164 -12.08 -14.32 32.49
N VAL A 165 -12.77 -13.35 31.88
CA VAL A 165 -14.14 -12.96 32.27
C VAL A 165 -15.14 -14.08 32.00
N ASN A 166 -15.03 -14.78 30.87
CA ASN A 166 -15.90 -15.92 30.56
C ASN A 166 -15.73 -17.05 31.58
N ASN A 167 -14.48 -17.40 31.93
CA ASN A 167 -14.21 -18.44 32.93
C ASN A 167 -14.75 -18.05 34.32
N MET A 168 -14.67 -16.78 34.70
CA MET A 168 -15.26 -16.27 35.95
C MET A 168 -16.80 -16.31 35.94
N ALA A 169 -17.43 -16.06 34.80
CA ALA A 169 -18.88 -16.16 34.65
C ALA A 169 -19.37 -17.62 34.75
N VAL A 170 -18.64 -18.56 34.14
CA VAL A 170 -18.95 -20.01 34.20
C VAL A 170 -18.79 -20.56 35.62
N ALA A 171 -17.82 -20.08 36.41
CA ALA A 171 -17.66 -20.50 37.81
C ALA A 171 -18.80 -19.99 38.72
N SER A 172 -19.45 -18.88 38.37
CA SER A 172 -20.55 -18.32 39.17
C SER A 172 -21.88 -19.04 38.95
N THR A 173 -22.10 -19.62 37.76
CA THR A 173 -23.33 -20.37 37.45
C THR A 173 -23.37 -21.73 38.15
N SER A 174 -22.23 -22.37 38.42
CA SER A 174 -22.15 -23.62 39.19
C SER A 174 -22.41 -23.41 40.68
N ILE A 175 -22.05 -22.23 41.23
CA ILE A 175 -22.33 -21.92 42.64
C ILE A 175 -23.83 -21.69 42.84
N VAL A 176 -24.49 -20.93 41.96
CA VAL A 176 -25.94 -20.67 42.06
C VAL A 176 -26.77 -21.93 41.86
N SER A 177 -26.35 -22.87 41.00
CA SER A 177 -27.05 -24.16 40.82
C SER A 177 -26.81 -25.16 41.96
N SER A 178 -25.76 -24.97 42.77
CA SER A 178 -25.52 -25.79 43.97
C SER A 178 -26.26 -25.28 45.22
N LEU A 179 -26.59 -23.98 45.28
CA LEU A 179 -27.26 -23.35 46.42
C LEU A 179 -28.78 -23.23 46.27
N PHE A 180 -29.29 -23.34 45.05
CA PHE A 180 -30.71 -23.23 44.76
C PHE A 180 -31.22 -24.45 43.98
N PRO A 181 -32.44 -24.94 44.27
CA PRO A 181 -33.06 -26.02 43.50
C PRO A 181 -33.09 -25.70 42.01
N GLU A 182 -32.93 -26.73 41.16
CA GLU A 182 -32.86 -26.58 39.70
C GLU A 182 -34.04 -25.78 39.13
N GLU A 183 -35.22 -25.92 39.74
CA GLU A 183 -36.44 -25.24 39.33
C GLU A 183 -36.37 -23.70 39.54
N VAL A 184 -35.81 -23.26 40.67
CA VAL A 184 -35.63 -21.82 40.98
C VAL A 184 -34.54 -21.22 40.12
N ALA A 185 -33.43 -21.95 39.92
CA ALA A 185 -32.36 -21.53 39.03
C ALA A 185 -32.86 -21.36 37.59
N GLN A 186 -33.60 -22.34 37.06
CA GLN A 186 -34.19 -22.28 35.72
C GLN A 186 -35.21 -21.14 35.58
N LYS A 187 -36.02 -20.89 36.62
CA LYS A 187 -36.98 -19.77 36.63
C LYS A 187 -36.26 -18.42 36.54
N LEU A 188 -35.16 -18.22 37.29
CA LEU A 188 -34.34 -17.00 37.22
C LEU A 188 -33.68 -16.79 35.85
N TYR A 189 -33.19 -17.87 35.21
CA TYR A 189 -32.64 -17.78 33.84
C TYR A 189 -33.72 -17.44 32.81
N LYS A 190 -34.90 -18.07 32.92
CA LYS A 190 -36.02 -17.85 32.00
C LYS A 190 -36.62 -16.45 32.15
N GLU A 191 -36.73 -15.93 33.37
CA GLU A 191 -37.17 -14.56 33.64
C GLU A 191 -36.17 -13.52 33.13
N ARG A 192 -34.85 -13.75 33.32
CA ARG A 192 -33.81 -12.85 32.77
C ARG A 192 -33.82 -12.84 31.24
N GLN A 193 -33.94 -14.00 30.60
CA GLN A 193 -34.07 -14.09 29.14
C GLN A 193 -35.34 -13.40 28.65
N GLN A 194 -36.48 -13.59 29.33
CA GLN A 194 -37.73 -12.90 28.99
C GLN A 194 -37.63 -11.39 29.20
N GLN A 195 -36.96 -10.92 30.26
CA GLN A 195 -36.69 -9.49 30.48
C GLN A 195 -35.75 -8.91 29.42
N GLU A 196 -34.70 -9.61 29.02
CA GLU A 196 -33.80 -9.18 27.94
C GLU A 196 -34.53 -9.13 26.59
N GLN A 197 -35.37 -10.13 26.29
CA GLN A 197 -36.18 -10.14 25.06
C GLN A 197 -37.28 -9.06 25.09
N GLN A 198 -37.86 -8.79 26.25
CA GLN A 198 -38.83 -7.73 26.45
C GLN A 198 -38.15 -6.36 26.40
N GLU A 199 -36.92 -6.20 26.88
CA GLU A 199 -36.12 -4.98 26.77
C GLU A 199 -35.66 -4.73 25.33
N ILE A 200 -35.24 -5.76 24.59
CA ILE A 200 -34.93 -5.66 23.16
C ILE A 200 -36.18 -5.27 22.36
N ASN A 201 -37.33 -5.90 22.66
CA ASN A 201 -38.61 -5.55 22.03
C ASN A 201 -39.06 -4.14 22.43
N LEU A 202 -38.89 -3.72 23.68
CA LEU A 202 -39.19 -2.36 24.16
C LEU A 202 -38.25 -1.33 23.55
N ARG A 203 -36.94 -1.61 23.42
CA ARG A 203 -35.98 -0.76 22.72
C ARG A 203 -36.32 -0.65 21.24
N SER A 204 -36.72 -1.74 20.59
CA SER A 204 -37.23 -1.70 19.21
C SER A 204 -38.54 -0.91 19.07
N PHE A 205 -39.39 -0.91 20.10
CA PHE A 205 -40.68 -0.20 20.12
C PHE A 205 -40.52 1.29 20.49
N LEU A 206 -39.57 1.63 21.36
CA LEU A 206 -39.22 3.00 21.76
C LEU A 206 -38.48 3.77 20.65
N VAL A 207 -37.82 3.07 19.73
CA VAL A 207 -37.30 3.67 18.48
C VAL A 207 -38.45 4.06 17.53
N THR A 208 -39.69 3.59 17.74
CA THR A 208 -40.81 3.81 16.82
C THR A 208 -42.06 4.47 17.44
N SER A 209 -42.14 4.70 18.76
CA SER A 209 -43.40 5.17 19.39
C SER A 209 -43.21 6.22 20.50
N LYS A 210 -44.00 7.30 20.41
CA LYS A 210 -44.09 8.44 21.36
C LYS A 210 -44.43 8.02 22.81
N PRO A 211 -44.06 8.80 23.83
CA PRO A 211 -44.16 8.41 25.23
C PRO A 211 -45.52 8.76 25.82
N ASN A 212 -46.28 7.74 26.25
CA ASN A 212 -47.12 7.81 27.46
C ASN A 212 -47.81 6.47 27.70
N GLN A 213 -47.34 5.68 28.67
CA GLN A 213 -48.17 4.85 29.55
C GLN A 213 -47.34 4.22 30.69
N PRO A 214 -47.97 3.89 31.84
CA PRO A 214 -47.29 3.70 33.11
C PRO A 214 -46.68 2.29 33.27
N VAL A 215 -45.58 2.25 34.01
CA VAL A 215 -44.77 1.07 34.33
C VAL A 215 -45.58 0.06 35.15
N ALA A 216 -45.71 -1.16 34.62
CA ALA A 216 -46.40 -2.26 35.28
C ALA A 216 -45.61 -2.74 36.51
N SER A 217 -46.32 -2.87 37.63
CA SER A 217 -45.81 -3.40 38.90
C SER A 217 -45.26 -4.83 38.73
N SER A 218 -44.04 -5.08 39.24
CA SER A 218 -43.38 -6.38 39.17
C SER A 218 -44.17 -7.45 39.94
N LYS A 219 -44.43 -8.59 39.29
CA LYS A 219 -45.13 -9.73 39.87
C LYS A 219 -44.33 -10.32 41.06
N PRO A 220 -44.95 -10.62 42.22
CA PRO A 220 -44.25 -11.24 43.33
C PRO A 220 -43.77 -12.66 43.00
N ILE A 221 -42.60 -13.02 43.52
CA ILE A 221 -41.81 -14.21 43.16
C ILE A 221 -42.31 -15.51 43.83
N ALA A 222 -43.18 -15.40 44.83
CA ALA A 222 -43.70 -16.55 45.58
C ALA A 222 -44.91 -17.18 44.87
N ASP A 223 -44.79 -18.46 44.52
CA ASP A 223 -45.89 -19.27 44.00
C ASP A 223 -46.68 -19.89 45.17
N LEU A 224 -48.01 -19.86 45.08
CA LEU A 224 -48.90 -20.47 46.07
C LEU A 224 -49.14 -21.93 45.68
N TYR A 225 -48.66 -22.86 46.50
CA TYR A 225 -48.88 -24.29 46.29
C TYR A 225 -49.95 -24.81 47.26
N GLU A 226 -51.19 -24.91 46.80
CA GLU A 226 -52.35 -25.30 47.64
C GLU A 226 -52.35 -26.78 48.05
N ALA A 227 -51.67 -27.65 47.30
CA ALA A 227 -51.63 -29.10 47.54
C ALA A 227 -50.18 -29.60 47.75
N THR A 228 -49.53 -29.13 48.82
CA THR A 228 -48.17 -29.56 49.20
C THR A 228 -48.21 -30.37 50.49
N THR A 229 -47.49 -31.50 50.52
CA THR A 229 -47.27 -32.26 51.77
C THR A 229 -45.93 -31.86 52.34
N VAL A 230 -45.92 -31.19 53.51
CA VAL A 230 -44.70 -30.77 54.20
C VAL A 230 -44.27 -31.87 55.16
N LEU A 231 -43.05 -32.39 54.97
CA LEU A 231 -42.44 -33.35 55.89
C LEU A 231 -41.46 -32.63 56.80
N PHE A 232 -41.68 -32.69 58.12
CA PHE A 232 -40.69 -32.30 59.11
C PHE A 232 -40.05 -33.56 59.68
N ALA A 233 -38.72 -33.59 59.71
CA ALA A 233 -37.95 -34.65 60.33
C ALA A 233 -36.82 -34.01 61.14
N ASP A 234 -36.64 -34.47 62.38
CA ASP A 234 -35.60 -34.01 63.29
C ASP A 234 -34.72 -35.18 63.72
N LEU A 235 -33.47 -34.89 64.05
CA LEU A 235 -32.45 -35.88 64.39
C LEU A 235 -32.16 -35.79 65.88
N ALA A 236 -32.51 -36.86 66.61
CA ALA A 236 -32.14 -36.99 68.01
C ALA A 236 -30.71 -37.57 68.16
N GLY A 237 -29.74 -36.79 68.66
CA GLY A 237 -28.36 -37.26 68.87
C GLY A 237 -27.38 -36.24 69.47
N SER A 238 -26.24 -36.72 70.00
CA SER A 238 -25.20 -35.92 70.69
C SER A 238 -24.02 -35.52 69.78
N PRO A 239 -23.23 -34.49 70.13
CA PRO A 239 -22.47 -33.67 69.18
C PRO A 239 -21.15 -34.25 68.60
N ASN A 240 -20.79 -35.50 68.89
CA ASN A 240 -19.51 -36.05 68.42
C ASN A 240 -19.65 -36.70 67.04
N GLY A 241 -18.95 -36.15 66.03
CA GLY A 241 -18.97 -36.67 64.65
C GLY A 241 -20.13 -36.19 63.77
N VAL A 242 -20.84 -35.14 64.21
CA VAL A 242 -22.06 -34.61 63.59
C VAL A 242 -21.89 -34.30 62.09
N PHE A 243 -20.76 -33.75 61.67
CA PHE A 243 -20.56 -33.39 60.26
C PHE A 243 -20.57 -34.60 59.32
N GLN A 244 -19.90 -35.69 59.69
CA GLN A 244 -19.84 -36.89 58.84
C GLN A 244 -21.17 -37.67 58.84
N MET A 245 -21.87 -37.67 59.98
CA MET A 245 -23.19 -38.27 60.10
C MET A 245 -24.24 -37.48 59.29
N LEU A 246 -24.23 -36.15 59.37
CA LEU A 246 -25.13 -35.30 58.59
C LEU A 246 -24.85 -35.40 57.09
N GLU A 247 -23.58 -35.43 56.67
CA GLU A 247 -23.22 -35.57 55.26
C GLU A 247 -23.74 -36.90 54.67
N THR A 248 -23.51 -38.01 55.39
CA THR A 248 -23.97 -39.33 54.96
C THR A 248 -25.51 -39.41 54.92
N LEU A 249 -26.16 -38.83 55.92
CA LEU A 249 -27.61 -38.88 56.07
C LEU A 249 -28.34 -37.99 55.05
N TYR A 250 -27.92 -36.73 54.89
CA TYR A 250 -28.49 -35.85 53.87
C TYR A 250 -28.23 -36.37 52.46
N GLY A 251 -27.06 -36.98 52.21
CA GLY A 251 -26.79 -37.67 50.94
C GLY A 251 -27.76 -38.83 50.67
N ALA A 252 -28.03 -39.68 51.67
CA ALA A 252 -28.98 -40.77 51.54
C ALA A 252 -30.43 -40.28 51.34
N PHE A 253 -30.83 -39.21 52.03
CA PHE A 253 -32.14 -38.59 51.83
C PHE A 253 -32.30 -38.00 50.43
N ASP A 254 -31.28 -37.30 49.93
CA ASP A 254 -31.29 -36.73 48.58
C ASP A 254 -31.37 -37.81 47.49
N GLU A 255 -30.69 -38.95 47.69
CA GLU A 255 -30.79 -40.10 46.78
C GLU A 255 -32.21 -40.71 46.77
N ILE A 256 -32.83 -40.85 47.94
CA ILE A 256 -34.20 -41.37 48.07
C ILE A 256 -35.22 -40.38 47.47
N ALA A 257 -35.04 -39.08 47.67
CA ALA A 257 -35.89 -38.03 47.12
C ALA A 257 -35.84 -38.04 45.58
N LYS A 258 -34.64 -38.05 45.00
CA LYS A 258 -34.42 -38.19 43.54
C LYS A 258 -35.07 -39.44 42.98
N ARG A 259 -34.94 -40.58 43.68
CA ARG A 259 -35.53 -41.86 43.26
C ARG A 259 -37.05 -41.86 43.31
N ARG A 260 -37.66 -41.12 44.23
CA ARG A 260 -39.11 -41.01 44.41
C ARG A 260 -39.75 -39.83 43.66
N ARG A 261 -38.94 -38.97 43.03
CA ARG A 261 -39.37 -37.72 42.36
C ARG A 261 -40.21 -36.83 43.28
N VAL A 262 -39.74 -36.69 44.52
CA VAL A 262 -40.24 -35.70 45.49
C VAL A 262 -39.17 -34.66 45.74
#